data_AF-A0A8J2XCQ9-F1
#
_entry.id   AF-A0A8J2XCQ9-F1
#
_cell.length_a   1.000
_cell.length_b   1.000
_cell.length_c   1.000
_cell.angle_alpha   90.00
_cell.angle_beta   90.00
_cell.angle_gamma   90.00
#
_symmetry.space_group_name_H-M   'P 1'
#
loop_
_entity.id
_entity.type
_entity.pdbx_description
1 polymer ?
#
loop_
_entity_poly.entity_id
_entity_poly.type
_entity_poly.pdbx_seq_one_letter_code
_entity_poly.pdbx_strand_id
1 'polypeptide(L)'
;MLLSHFSNNAKLLGITATLTNALFLVSNFRKRIAFIVTRLDTADIADETIQEAGEDLSEFLGRILESKISVDQAVGILEDLV
;
A
#
# COMPACT_ATOMS: atom_id res chain seq x y z
N MET A 1 4.48 0.85 21.73
CA MET A 1 3.84 0.42 20.47
C MET A 1 2.34 0.55 20.63
N LEU A 2 1.59 1.03 19.64
CA LEU A 2 0.11 1.11 19.72
C LEU A 2 -0.54 -0.25 20.05
N LEU A 3 0.06 -1.34 19.53
CA LEU A 3 -0.34 -2.73 19.77
C LEU A 3 -0.39 -3.13 21.26
N SER A 4 0.44 -2.56 22.13
CA SER A 4 0.45 -2.90 23.55
C SER A 4 -0.78 -2.38 24.31
N HIS A 5 -1.53 -1.44 23.72
CA HIS A 5 -2.76 -0.89 24.30
C HIS A 5 -3.99 -1.77 24.03
N PHE A 6 -3.89 -2.72 23.08
CA PHE A 6 -4.99 -3.59 22.67
C PHE A 6 -4.68 -5.07 22.89
N SER A 7 -3.71 -5.40 23.76
CA SER A 7 -3.18 -6.75 23.95
C SER A 7 -4.23 -7.80 24.34
N ASN A 8 -5.36 -7.37 24.92
CA ASN A 8 -6.48 -8.23 25.30
C ASN A 8 -7.64 -8.27 24.28
N ASN A 9 -7.53 -7.59 23.13
CA ASN A 9 -8.57 -7.56 22.10
C ASN A 9 -8.00 -7.96 20.74
N ALA A 10 -8.17 -9.25 20.39
CA ALA A 10 -7.64 -9.82 19.16
C ALA A 10 -8.16 -9.13 17.88
N LYS A 11 -9.39 -8.59 17.89
CA LYS A 11 -9.96 -7.86 16.74
C LYS A 11 -9.22 -6.54 16.53
N LEU A 12 -9.05 -5.74 17.59
CA LEU A 12 -8.33 -4.47 17.52
C LEU A 12 -6.84 -4.66 17.19
N LEU A 13 -6.24 -5.75 17.67
CA LEU A 13 -4.88 -6.14 17.31
C LEU A 13 -4.77 -6.43 15.80
N GLY A 14 -5.70 -7.22 15.25
CA GLY A 14 -5.76 -7.53 13.82
C GLY A 14 -5.94 -6.28 12.96
N ILE A 15 -6.85 -5.38 13.34
CA ILE A 15 -7.07 -4.09 12.67
C ILE A 15 -5.79 -3.24 12.70
N THR A 16 -5.14 -3.14 13.87
CA THR A 16 -3.89 -2.37 14.01
C THR A 16 -2.80 -2.93 13.09
N ALA A 17 -2.69 -4.26 12.97
CA ALA A 17 -1.73 -4.89 12.06
C ALA A 17 -2.05 -4.60 10.59
N THR A 18 -3.32 -4.72 10.18
CA THR A 18 -3.78 -4.38 8.82
C THR A 18 -3.44 -2.94 8.44
N LEU A 19 -3.78 -1.98 9.31
CA LEU A 19 -3.50 -0.56 9.07
C LEU A 19 -2.00 -0.28 9.03
N THR A 20 -1.22 -0.91 9.91
CA THR A 20 0.24 -0.80 9.92
C THR A 20 0.83 -1.30 8.60
N ASN A 21 0.40 -2.46 8.12
CA ASN A 21 0.87 -3.02 6.86
C ASN A 21 0.51 -2.14 5.66
N ALA A 22 -0.70 -1.57 5.64
CA ALA A 22 -1.11 -0.62 4.60
C ALA A 22 -0.20 0.62 4.56
N LEU A 23 0.14 1.18 5.72
CA LEU A 23 1.07 2.32 5.80
C LEU A 23 2.48 1.96 5.29
N PHE A 24 2.99 0.78 5.64
CA PHE A 24 4.26 0.29 5.12
C PHE A 24 4.24 0.12 3.61
N LEU A 25 3.16 -0.43 3.06
CA LEU A 25 2.95 -0.61 1.63
C LEU A 25 2.96 0.73 0.89
N VAL A 26 2.23 1.73 1.38
CA VAL A 26 2.20 3.09 0.80
C VAL A 26 3.59 3.72 0.78
N SER A 27 4.34 3.61 1.90
CA SER A 27 5.70 4.15 1.99
C SER A 27 6.65 3.47 1.00
N ASN A 28 6.53 2.15 0.82
CA ASN A 28 7.35 1.40 -0.13
C ASN A 28 7.02 1.77 -1.59
N PHE A 29 5.74 1.73 -1.96
CA PHE A 29 5.35 2.02 -3.34
C PHE A 29 5.60 3.46 -3.74
N ARG A 30 5.45 4.43 -2.83
CA ARG A 30 5.81 5.83 -3.13
C ARG A 30 7.27 5.95 -3.57
N LYS A 31 8.19 5.24 -2.92
CA LYS A 31 9.63 5.25 -3.31
C LYS A 31 9.85 4.56 -4.65
N ARG A 32 9.20 3.42 -4.89
CA ARG A 32 9.33 2.66 -6.14
C ARG A 32 8.76 3.42 -7.34
N ILE A 33 7.59 4.04 -7.18
CA ILE A 33 6.97 4.89 -8.20
C ILE A 33 7.87 6.08 -8.51
N ALA A 34 8.42 6.75 -7.49
CA ALA A 34 9.36 7.86 -7.72
C ALA A 34 10.58 7.41 -8.52
N PHE A 35 11.14 6.23 -8.24
CA PHE A 35 12.23 5.66 -9.02
C PHE A 35 11.84 5.38 -10.47
N ILE A 36 10.65 4.82 -10.72
CA ILE A 36 10.14 4.60 -12.08
C ILE A 36 10.00 5.93 -12.83
N VAL A 37 9.41 6.95 -12.18
CA VAL A 37 9.26 8.29 -12.78
C VAL A 37 10.61 8.89 -13.12
N THR A 38 11.61 8.83 -12.23
CA THR A 38 12.97 9.30 -12.53
C THR A 38 13.59 8.53 -13.70
N ARG A 39 13.36 7.22 -13.79
CA ARG A 39 13.85 6.39 -14.90
C ARG A 39 13.19 6.75 -16.23
N LEU A 40 11.94 7.22 -16.20
CA LEU A 40 11.16 7.64 -17.36
C LEU A 40 11.36 9.12 -17.76
N ASP A 41 12.16 9.90 -17.03
CA ASP A 41 12.39 11.33 -17.30
C ASP A 41 13.66 11.59 -18.13
N THR A 42 14.15 10.58 -18.88
CA THR A 42 15.35 10.70 -19.73
C THR A 42 14.97 10.95 -21.19
N ALA A 43 15.78 11.76 -21.90
CA ALA A 43 15.45 12.27 -23.23
C ALA A 43 15.49 11.21 -24.36
N ASP A 44 16.07 10.03 -24.10
CA ASP A 44 16.25 8.95 -25.09
C ASP A 44 15.95 7.61 -24.42
N ILE A 45 14.65 7.37 -24.18
CA ILE A 45 14.15 6.17 -23.52
C ILE A 45 13.82 5.10 -24.56
N ALA A 46 14.31 3.89 -24.31
CA ALA A 46 13.94 2.71 -25.07
C ALA A 46 12.49 2.30 -24.78
N ASP A 47 11.75 1.89 -25.81
CA ASP A 47 10.34 1.46 -25.69
C ASP A 47 10.17 0.31 -24.69
N GLU A 48 11.15 -0.59 -24.58
CA GLU A 48 11.17 -1.67 -23.59
C GLU A 48 11.12 -1.14 -22.15
N THR A 49 11.81 -0.03 -21.87
CA THR A 49 11.80 0.60 -20.54
C THR A 49 10.44 1.20 -20.20
N ILE A 50 9.73 1.72 -21.21
CA ILE A 50 8.36 2.23 -21.05
C ILE A 50 7.41 1.08 -20.74
N GLN A 51 7.53 -0.03 -21.47
CA GLN A 51 6.70 -1.21 -21.27
C GLN A 51 6.90 -1.80 -19.87
N GLU A 52 8.16 -2.06 -19.47
CA GLU A 52 8.49 -2.57 -18.13
C GLU A 52 7.94 -1.68 -17.02
N ALA A 53 8.07 -0.36 -17.17
CA ALA A 53 7.51 0.59 -16.22
C ALA A 53 5.98 0.51 -16.14
N GLY A 54 5.30 0.31 -17.28
CA GLY A 54 3.85 0.12 -17.32
C GLY A 54 3.39 -1.16 -16.61
N GLU A 55 4.15 -2.25 -16.76
CA GLU A 55 3.90 -3.53 -16.08
C GLU A 55 4.09 -3.39 -14.57
N ASP A 56 5.20 -2.78 -14.13
CA ASP A 56 5.48 -2.49 -12.72
C ASP A 56 4.36 -1.65 -12.08
N LEU A 57 3.95 -0.57 -12.73
CA LEU A 57 2.90 0.33 -12.24
C LEU A 57 1.54 -0.37 -12.17
N SER A 58 1.25 -1.26 -13.12
CA SER A 58 0.01 -2.05 -13.12
C SER A 58 -0.03 -3.03 -11.95
N GLU A 59 1.09 -3.70 -11.64
CA GLU A 59 1.20 -4.54 -10.44
C GLU A 59 0.98 -3.71 -9.17
N PHE A 60 1.61 -2.54 -9.07
CA PHE A 60 1.47 -1.68 -7.89
C PHE A 60 0.02 -1.22 -7.71
N LEU A 61 -0.65 -0.87 -8.80
CA LEU A 61 -2.06 -0.47 -8.76
C LEU A 61 -2.94 -1.59 -8.19
N GLY A 62 -2.76 -2.83 -8.65
CA GLY A 62 -3.51 -3.98 -8.12
C GLY A 62 -3.34 -4.13 -6.61
N ARG A 63 -2.09 -4.08 -6.15
CA ARG A 63 -1.76 -4.22 -4.71
C ARG A 63 -2.25 -3.03 -3.87
N ILE A 64 -2.25 -1.82 -4.42
CA ILE A 64 -2.81 -0.64 -3.76
C ILE A 64 -4.33 -0.78 -3.61
N LEU A 65 -5.03 -1.28 -4.63
CA LEU A 65 -6.47 -1.51 -4.57
C LEU A 65 -6.84 -2.57 -3.52
N GLU A 66 -6.12 -3.69 -3.49
CA GLU A 66 -6.30 -4.73 -2.46
C GLU A 66 -6.08 -4.19 -1.05
N SER A 67 -5.01 -3.40 -0.85
CA SER A 67 -4.73 -2.77 0.43
C SER A 67 -5.83 -1.78 0.81
N LYS A 68 -6.37 -1.01 -0.15
CA LYS A 68 -7.48 -0.08 0.10
C LYS A 68 -8.72 -0.84 0.57
N ILE A 69 -9.12 -1.90 -0.13
CA ILE A 69 -10.26 -2.74 0.26
C ILE A 69 -10.09 -3.26 1.70
N SER A 70 -8.89 -3.73 2.04
CA SER A 70 -8.59 -4.24 3.39
C SER A 70 -8.70 -3.14 4.46
N VAL A 71 -8.30 -1.91 4.15
CA VAL A 71 -8.44 -0.76 5.04
C VAL A 71 -9.90 -0.36 5.19
N ASP A 72 -10.66 -0.29 4.09
CA ASP A 72 -12.09 0.06 4.11
C ASP A 72 -12.88 -0.93 4.97
N GLN A 73 -12.57 -2.24 4.88
CA GLN A 73 -13.15 -3.27 5.75
C GLN A 73 -12.77 -3.06 7.23
N ALA A 74 -11.50 -2.74 7.51
CA ALA A 74 -11.04 -2.51 8.88
C ALA A 74 -11.72 -1.27 9.48
N VAL A 75 -11.94 -0.22 8.69
CA VAL A 75 -12.68 0.98 9.10
C VAL A 75 -14.14 0.65 9.38
N GLY A 76 -14.82 -0.10 8.49
CA GLY A 76 -16.21 -0.52 8.72
C GLY A 76 -16.38 -1.30 10.02
N ILE A 77 -15.45 -2.21 10.35
CA ILE A 77 -15.47 -2.93 11.63
C ILE A 77 -15.32 -1.98 12.83
N LEU A 78 -14.50 -0.92 12.70
CA LEU A 78 -14.35 0.08 13.76
C LEU A 78 -15.59 0.94 13.93
N GLU A 79 -16.26 1.30 12.83
CA GLU A 79 -17.52 2.06 12.85
C GLU A 79 -18.65 1.27 13.53
N ASP A 80 -18.74 -0.04 13.29
CA ASP A 80 -19.71 -0.93 13.94
C ASP A 80 -19.49 -1.12 15.46
N LEU A 81 -18.33 -0.69 15.99
CA LEU A 81 -18.00 -0.77 17.42
C LEU A 81 -18.39 0.48 18.22
N VAL A 82 -18.83 1.56 17.55
CA VAL A 82 -19.24 2.83 18.15
C VAL A 82 -20.76 2.91 18.25
#